data_AF-A0A6S7LIX1-F1
#
_entry.id   AF-A0A6S7LIX1-F1
#
_cell.length_a   1.000
_cell.length_b   1.000
_cell.length_c   1.000
_cell.angle_alpha   90.00
_cell.angle_beta   90.00
_cell.angle_gamma   90.00
#
_symmetry.space_group_name_H-M   'P 1'
#
loop_
_entity.id
_entity.type
_entity.pdbx_description
1 polymer ?
#
loop_
_entity_poly.entity_id
_entity_poly.type
_entity_poly.pdbx_seq_one_letter_code
_entity_poly.pdbx_strand_id
1 'polypeptide(L)'
;MGSGPAGGRGGRVTWAGPYGDWLLVTGFDRSKRRQISLYDSRDLMKELARVELDTAPSTLIPHVDADTGVCLLTSKGDTTIFAYEIISEPPHLFELSHIKVPEAHQAVSFCRKTACNVKEVEIIKALRLTKTYIEPFVFSVPRVQKEYFQDDIFPDTTVTWEPSISAADWLNGGNNEQRKINLRPSDMKLRKYYNVKN
;
A
#
# COMPACT_ATOMS: atom_id res chain seq x y z
N MET A 1 11.20 -8.26 22.35
CA MET A 1 9.81 -8.13 21.83
C MET A 1 9.54 -6.63 21.71
N GLY A 2 9.12 -6.15 20.53
CA GLY A 2 8.84 -4.72 20.31
C GLY A 2 7.67 -4.19 21.14
N SER A 3 7.60 -2.87 21.33
CA SER A 3 6.63 -2.23 22.24
C SER A 3 5.19 -2.20 21.71
N GLY A 4 5.00 -2.14 20.38
CA GLY A 4 3.68 -2.13 19.75
C GLY A 4 2.79 -0.94 20.19
N PRO A 5 1.53 -0.88 19.72
CA PRO A 5 0.57 0.13 20.17
C PRO A 5 0.25 -0.04 21.66
N ALA A 6 0.31 1.06 22.42
CA ALA A 6 0.13 1.04 23.87
C ALA A 6 -1.34 1.11 24.33
N GLY A 7 -2.29 1.37 23.42
CA GLY A 7 -3.72 1.44 23.72
C GLY A 7 -4.35 0.06 23.92
N GLY A 8 -5.38 -0.04 24.76
CA GLY A 8 -6.07 -1.29 25.07
C GLY A 8 -7.00 -1.85 23.97
N ARG A 9 -6.95 -1.29 22.75
CA ARG A 9 -7.74 -1.76 21.59
C ARG A 9 -6.83 -2.49 20.60
N GLY A 10 -7.39 -3.48 19.90
CA GLY A 10 -6.66 -4.26 18.90
C GLY A 10 -6.09 -3.41 17.76
N GLY A 11 -4.95 -3.85 17.22
CA GLY A 11 -4.26 -3.26 16.07
C GLY A 11 -4.31 -4.13 14.82
N ARG A 12 -3.77 -3.63 13.71
CA ARG A 12 -3.48 -4.42 12.49
C ARG A 12 -1.99 -4.38 12.21
N VAL A 13 -1.47 -5.44 11.60
CA VAL A 13 -0.08 -5.52 11.14
C VAL A 13 -0.06 -6.00 9.69
N THR A 14 0.85 -5.45 8.89
CA THR A 14 1.15 -5.90 7.53
C THR A 14 2.63 -5.76 7.24
N TRP A 15 3.15 -6.57 6.32
CA TRP A 15 4.46 -6.36 5.73
C TRP A 15 4.51 -5.03 4.98
N ALA A 16 5.66 -4.37 5.06
CA ALA A 16 5.94 -3.09 4.43
C ALA A 16 7.46 -2.94 4.21
N GLY A 17 7.86 -1.75 3.77
CA GLY A 17 9.25 -1.40 3.52
C GLY A 17 9.68 -1.74 2.10
N PRO A 18 10.73 -1.08 1.58
CA PRO A 18 11.17 -1.23 0.18
C PRO A 18 11.55 -2.66 -0.21
N TYR A 19 11.94 -3.49 0.76
CA TYR A 19 12.35 -4.88 0.55
C TYR A 19 11.41 -5.89 1.22
N GLY A 20 10.24 -5.44 1.70
CA GLY A 20 9.30 -6.31 2.42
C GLY A 20 9.83 -6.80 3.78
N ASP A 21 10.80 -6.09 4.36
CA ASP A 21 11.50 -6.45 5.59
C ASP A 21 11.04 -5.63 6.80
N TRP A 22 10.02 -4.77 6.65
CA TRP A 22 9.46 -3.98 7.74
C TRP A 22 8.04 -4.41 8.08
N LEU A 23 7.59 -4.04 9.28
CA LEU A 23 6.22 -4.22 9.74
C LEU A 23 5.56 -2.86 9.93
N LEU A 24 4.44 -2.65 9.24
CA LEU A 24 3.55 -1.54 9.49
C LEU A 24 2.46 -1.98 10.46
N VAL A 25 2.31 -1.24 11.54
CA VAL A 25 1.34 -1.51 12.60
C VAL A 25 0.41 -0.32 12.77
N THR A 26 -0.89 -0.55 12.65
CA THR A 26 -1.92 0.43 13.02
C THR A 26 -2.53 0.07 14.36
N GLY A 27 -2.88 1.06 15.16
CA GLY A 27 -3.49 0.82 16.47
C GLY A 27 -3.89 2.12 17.15
N PHE A 28 -3.83 2.11 18.47
CA PHE A 28 -4.15 3.27 19.29
C PHE A 28 -3.06 3.56 20.32
N ASP A 29 -2.87 4.83 20.63
CA ASP A 29 -2.02 5.26 21.73
C ASP A 29 -2.75 5.17 23.09
N ARG A 30 -2.07 5.55 24.17
CA ARG A 30 -2.66 5.59 25.54
C ARG A 30 -3.82 6.59 25.66
N SER A 31 -3.83 7.61 24.82
CA SER A 31 -4.85 8.65 24.73
C SER A 31 -6.01 8.28 23.77
N LYS A 32 -6.05 7.03 23.28
CA LYS A 32 -7.05 6.49 22.34
C LYS A 32 -7.04 7.15 20.95
N ARG A 33 -5.99 7.90 20.59
CA ARG A 33 -5.76 8.40 19.22
C ARG A 33 -5.28 7.26 18.34
N ARG A 34 -5.67 7.28 17.07
CA ARG A 34 -5.18 6.31 16.09
C ARG A 34 -3.71 6.59 15.79
N GLN A 35 -2.94 5.54 15.59
CA GLN A 35 -1.52 5.66 15.25
C GLN A 35 -1.12 4.66 14.18
N ILE A 36 -0.06 5.00 13.46
CA ILE A 36 0.72 4.14 12.58
C ILE A 36 2.16 4.10 13.09
N SER A 37 2.75 2.91 13.15
CA SER A 37 4.14 2.68 13.50
C SER A 37 4.80 1.78 12.46
N LEU A 38 6.06 2.04 12.14
CA LEU A 38 6.92 1.18 11.33
C LEU A 38 8.03 0.57 12.19
N TYR A 39 8.29 -0.72 12.03
CA TYR A 39 9.35 -1.46 12.73
C TYR A 39 10.21 -2.23 11.73
N ASP A 40 11.51 -2.34 12.02
CA ASP A 40 12.39 -3.28 11.31
C ASP A 40 12.07 -4.71 11.79
N SER A 41 11.73 -5.63 10.87
CA SER A 41 11.39 -7.00 11.27
C SER A 41 12.56 -7.78 11.88
N ARG A 42 13.80 -7.36 11.60
CA ARG A 42 15.03 -7.97 12.13
C ARG A 42 15.35 -7.48 13.53
N ASP A 43 14.86 -6.30 13.91
CA ASP A 43 14.98 -5.73 15.25
C ASP A 43 13.72 -4.96 15.63
N LEU A 44 12.77 -5.68 16.23
CA LEU A 44 11.49 -5.12 16.66
C LEU A 44 11.60 -4.09 17.80
N MET A 45 12.78 -3.92 18.40
CA MET A 45 13.01 -2.84 19.37
C MET A 45 13.22 -1.49 18.67
N LYS A 46 13.61 -1.52 17.39
CA LYS A 46 13.85 -0.34 16.56
C LYS A 46 12.56 0.08 15.86
N GLU A 47 11.86 1.05 16.45
CA GLU A 47 10.80 1.78 15.75
C GLU A 47 11.44 2.75 14.74
N LEU A 48 11.09 2.58 13.47
CA LEU A 48 11.60 3.39 12.36
C LEU A 48 10.85 4.72 12.26
N ALA A 49 9.53 4.67 12.46
CA ALA A 49 8.66 5.84 12.40
C ALA A 49 7.40 5.62 13.24
N ARG A 50 6.82 6.70 13.74
CA ARG A 50 5.49 6.73 14.35
C ARG A 50 4.78 8.02 13.96
N VAL A 51 3.53 7.90 13.55
CA VAL A 51 2.64 9.04 13.28
C VAL A 51 1.34 8.86 14.07
N GLU A 52 0.98 9.91 14.79
CA GLU A 52 -0.31 10.02 15.47
C GLU A 52 -1.31 10.66 14.50
N LEU A 53 -2.53 10.12 14.46
CA LEU A 53 -3.61 10.55 13.58
C LEU A 53 -4.71 11.22 14.40
N ASP A 54 -5.96 10.98 14.05
CA ASP A 54 -7.14 11.50 14.72
C ASP A 54 -7.66 10.59 15.85
N THR A 55 -8.71 11.06 16.52
CA THR A 55 -9.42 10.30 17.54
C THR A 55 -10.71 9.73 16.95
N ALA A 56 -10.68 8.45 16.57
CA ALA A 56 -11.85 7.71 16.13
C ALA A 56 -11.95 6.34 16.82
N PRO A 57 -13.13 5.69 16.86
CA PRO A 57 -13.26 4.43 17.58
C PRO A 57 -12.77 3.21 16.81
N SER A 58 -12.78 3.26 15.48
CA SER A 58 -12.51 2.15 14.58
C SER A 58 -11.01 2.02 14.28
N THR A 59 -10.48 0.78 14.33
CA THR A 59 -9.09 0.48 13.98
C THR A 59 -8.86 0.69 12.49
N LEU A 60 -7.76 1.34 12.12
CA LEU A 60 -7.36 1.49 10.72
C LEU A 60 -6.92 0.16 10.11
N ILE A 61 -7.36 -0.09 8.90
CA ILE A 61 -7.00 -1.22 8.05
C ILE A 61 -5.99 -0.69 7.02
N PRO A 62 -4.71 -1.08 7.13
CA PRO A 62 -3.70 -0.68 6.17
C PRO A 62 -3.78 -1.50 4.88
N HIS A 63 -3.54 -0.85 3.76
CA HIS A 63 -3.22 -1.47 2.48
C HIS A 63 -1.92 -0.85 1.95
N VAL A 64 -0.87 -1.67 1.84
CA VAL A 64 0.43 -1.26 1.32
C VAL A 64 0.57 -1.78 -0.10
N ASP A 65 0.75 -0.89 -1.05
CA ASP A 65 1.11 -1.20 -2.42
C ASP A 65 2.62 -1.42 -2.52
N ALA A 66 3.04 -2.68 -2.55
CA ALA A 66 4.46 -3.05 -2.54
C ALA A 66 5.25 -2.51 -3.75
N ASP A 67 4.58 -2.21 -4.86
CA ASP A 67 5.24 -1.70 -6.07
C ASP A 67 5.63 -0.22 -5.95
N THR A 68 4.88 0.56 -5.17
CA THR A 68 5.08 2.02 -5.05
C THR A 68 5.43 2.50 -3.65
N GLY A 69 5.27 1.66 -2.62
CA GLY A 69 5.42 2.05 -1.22
C GLY A 69 4.23 2.87 -0.68
N VAL A 70 3.20 3.15 -1.49
CA VAL A 70 2.01 3.87 -1.04
C VAL A 70 1.19 3.01 -0.07
N CYS A 71 0.85 3.60 1.06
CA CYS A 71 0.01 3.01 2.09
C CYS A 71 -1.29 3.80 2.24
N LEU A 72 -2.42 3.14 2.03
CA LEU A 72 -3.75 3.70 2.30
C LEU A 72 -4.32 3.10 3.59
N LEU A 73 -4.78 3.97 4.49
CA LEU A 73 -5.39 3.59 5.76
C LEU A 73 -6.90 3.88 5.69
N THR A 74 -7.70 2.82 5.83
CA THR A 74 -9.17 2.90 5.79
C THR A 74 -9.76 2.43 7.09
N SER A 75 -10.99 2.83 7.41
CA SER A 75 -11.68 2.39 8.62
C SER A 75 -13.20 2.47 8.43
N LYS A 76 -13.94 1.51 8.98
CA LYS A 76 -15.40 1.52 8.93
C LYS A 76 -15.94 2.78 9.61
N GLY A 77 -16.78 3.52 8.87
CA GLY A 77 -17.42 4.75 9.34
C GLY A 77 -16.65 6.02 9.01
N ASP A 78 -15.45 5.91 8.44
CA ASP A 78 -14.65 7.08 8.08
C ASP A 78 -15.08 7.65 6.72
N THR A 79 -14.97 8.97 6.59
CA THR A 79 -15.04 9.72 5.31
C THR A 79 -13.66 10.14 4.82
N THR A 80 -12.60 9.72 5.52
CA THR A 80 -11.21 10.04 5.17
C THR A 80 -10.45 8.74 4.97
N ILE A 81 -9.68 8.68 3.89
CA ILE A 81 -8.68 7.66 3.65
C ILE A 81 -7.33 8.34 3.80
N PHE A 82 -6.57 7.97 4.84
CA PHE A 82 -5.24 8.54 5.03
C PHE A 82 -4.28 7.88 4.04
N ALA A 83 -3.40 8.69 3.48
CA ALA A 83 -2.42 8.26 2.49
C ALA A 83 -1.02 8.61 2.99
N TYR A 84 -0.12 7.65 2.89
CA TYR A 84 1.29 7.78 3.24
C TYR A 84 2.14 7.10 2.19
N GLU A 85 3.41 7.49 2.10
CA GLU A 85 4.44 6.83 1.31
C GLU A 85 5.51 6.27 2.25
N ILE A 86 5.89 5.02 2.03
CA ILE A 86 6.91 4.32 2.81
C ILE A 86 8.18 4.21 1.96
N ILE A 87 9.27 4.82 2.43
CA ILE A 87 10.56 4.82 1.72
C ILE A 87 11.72 4.45 2.65
N SER A 88 12.88 4.13 2.06
CA SER A 88 14.11 3.75 2.77
C SER A 88 14.71 4.88 3.60
N GLU A 89 14.44 6.13 3.24
CA GLU A 89 15.07 7.33 3.77
C GLU A 89 14.27 7.91 4.94
N PRO A 90 14.91 8.33 6.05
CA PRO A 90 14.21 8.98 7.15
C PRO A 90 13.40 10.22 6.69
N PRO A 91 12.21 10.48 7.27
CA PRO A 91 11.54 9.78 8.38
C PRO A 91 10.84 8.45 8.01
N HIS A 92 11.10 7.86 6.85
CA HIS A 92 10.56 6.57 6.35
C HIS A 92 9.08 6.54 6.04
N LEU A 93 8.27 7.37 6.69
CA LEU A 93 6.84 7.49 6.48
C LEU A 93 6.50 8.95 6.17
N PHE A 94 6.12 9.21 4.92
CA PHE A 94 5.82 10.56 4.43
C PHE A 94 4.32 10.70 4.22
N GLU A 95 3.76 11.81 4.67
CA GLU A 95 2.34 12.09 4.48
C GLU A 95 2.05 12.43 3.02
N LEU A 96 1.06 11.76 2.43
CA LEU A 96 0.49 12.13 1.14
C LEU A 96 -0.87 12.80 1.35
N SER A 97 -1.37 13.46 0.30
CA SER A 97 -2.69 14.07 0.33
C SER A 97 -3.78 13.04 0.68
N HIS A 98 -4.40 13.21 1.84
CA HIS A 98 -5.48 12.37 2.29
C HIS A 98 -6.71 12.53 1.40
N ILE A 99 -7.43 11.43 1.17
CA ILE A 99 -8.61 11.44 0.32
C ILE A 99 -9.85 11.63 1.18
N LYS A 100 -10.65 12.64 0.84
CA LYS A 100 -11.99 12.84 1.42
C LYS A 100 -13.03 12.22 0.49
N VAL A 101 -13.86 11.34 1.04
CA VAL A 101 -15.01 10.75 0.34
C VAL A 101 -16.31 11.35 0.91
N PRO A 102 -17.36 11.52 0.08
CA PRO A 102 -18.57 12.24 0.48
C PRO A 102 -19.40 11.49 1.54
N GLU A 103 -19.32 10.17 1.55
CA GLU A 103 -20.08 9.30 2.45
C GLU A 103 -19.16 8.35 3.18
N ALA A 104 -19.51 8.00 4.43
CA ALA A 104 -18.73 7.05 5.21
C ALA A 104 -18.76 5.64 4.58
N HIS A 105 -17.58 5.05 4.34
CA HIS A 105 -17.53 3.66 3.85
C HIS A 105 -17.70 2.64 4.98
N GLN A 106 -18.34 1.52 4.66
CA GLN A 106 -18.43 0.34 5.53
C GLN A 106 -17.18 -0.54 5.41
N ALA A 107 -16.63 -0.64 4.21
CA ALA A 107 -15.41 -1.39 3.90
C ALA A 107 -14.77 -0.87 2.60
N VAL A 108 -13.49 -1.18 2.41
CA VAL A 108 -12.76 -0.97 1.15
C VAL A 108 -12.04 -2.28 0.82
N SER A 109 -12.22 -2.77 -0.40
CA SER A 109 -11.55 -3.97 -0.90
C SER A 109 -10.63 -3.58 -2.05
N PHE A 110 -9.33 -3.81 -1.89
CA PHE A 110 -8.33 -3.42 -2.88
C PHE A 110 -8.20 -4.48 -3.98
N CYS A 111 -8.20 -4.02 -5.22
CA CYS A 111 -8.03 -4.85 -6.40
C CYS A 111 -6.56 -5.18 -6.62
N ARG A 112 -6.29 -6.21 -7.42
CA ARG A 112 -4.94 -6.53 -7.88
C ARG A 112 -4.38 -5.40 -8.75
N LYS A 113 -3.06 -5.29 -8.82
CA LYS A 113 -2.37 -4.30 -9.66
C LYS A 113 -2.77 -4.38 -11.14
N THR A 114 -3.01 -5.60 -11.64
CA THR A 114 -3.49 -5.85 -13.02
C THR A 114 -4.86 -5.27 -13.34
N ALA A 115 -5.66 -4.87 -12.35
CA ALA A 115 -6.94 -4.19 -12.57
C ALA A 115 -6.79 -2.67 -12.77
N CYS A 116 -5.62 -2.11 -12.50
CA CYS A 116 -5.35 -0.68 -12.63
C CYS A 116 -5.19 -0.29 -14.11
N ASN A 117 -5.73 0.86 -14.50
CA ASN A 117 -5.50 1.42 -15.81
C ASN A 117 -4.13 2.10 -15.87
N VAL A 118 -3.14 1.37 -16.38
CA VAL A 118 -1.75 1.83 -16.52
C VAL A 118 -1.64 3.10 -17.39
N LYS A 119 -2.49 3.26 -18.42
CA LYS A 119 -2.49 4.45 -19.29
C LYS A 119 -2.90 5.71 -18.54
N GLU A 120 -3.78 5.56 -17.54
CA GLU A 120 -4.20 6.67 -16.67
C GLU A 120 -3.35 6.81 -15.40
N VAL A 121 -2.27 6.02 -15.29
CA VAL A 121 -1.36 6.01 -14.14
C VAL A 121 -2.13 5.74 -12.83
N GLU A 122 -3.14 4.87 -12.89
CA GLU A 122 -3.82 4.33 -11.72
C GLU A 122 -2.85 3.38 -11.01
N ILE A 123 -2.46 3.68 -9.77
CA ILE A 123 -1.54 2.83 -9.01
C ILE A 123 -2.26 1.92 -8.03
N ILE A 124 -3.44 2.34 -7.55
CA ILE A 124 -4.30 1.54 -6.68
C ILE A 124 -5.73 1.67 -7.20
N LYS A 125 -6.41 0.51 -7.35
CA LYS A 125 -7.84 0.42 -7.60
C LYS A 125 -8.48 -0.36 -6.47
N ALA A 126 -9.65 0.06 -6.02
CA ALA A 126 -10.41 -0.59 -4.98
C ALA A 126 -11.92 -0.50 -5.25
N LEU A 127 -12.69 -1.28 -4.51
CA LEU A 127 -14.14 -1.20 -4.41
C LEU A 127 -14.49 -0.69 -3.02
N ARG A 128 -15.16 0.46 -2.95
CA ARG A 128 -15.61 1.10 -1.72
C ARG A 128 -17.08 0.76 -1.50
N LEU A 129 -17.36 0.11 -0.37
CA LEU A 129 -18.73 -0.21 0.06
C LEU A 129 -19.27 0.96 0.89
N THR A 130 -20.35 1.59 0.43
CA THR A 130 -21.11 2.58 1.21
C THR A 130 -22.23 1.89 1.98
N LYS A 131 -23.17 2.66 2.54
CA LYS A 131 -24.34 2.08 3.20
C LYS A 131 -25.27 1.35 2.23
N THR A 132 -25.33 1.78 0.98
CA THR A 132 -26.38 1.37 0.02
C THR A 132 -25.86 0.90 -1.33
N TYR A 133 -24.58 1.14 -1.66
CA TYR A 133 -23.99 0.74 -2.94
C TYR A 133 -22.49 0.44 -2.82
N ILE A 134 -21.93 -0.13 -3.89
CA ILE A 134 -20.49 -0.31 -4.07
C ILE A 134 -20.07 0.59 -5.23
N GLU A 135 -18.97 1.31 -5.08
CA GLU A 135 -18.40 2.14 -6.14
C GLU A 135 -16.89 1.87 -6.30
N PRO A 136 -16.33 2.09 -7.50
CA PRO A 136 -14.89 2.03 -7.69
C PRO A 136 -14.20 3.24 -7.01
N PHE A 137 -13.04 2.99 -6.43
CA PHE A 137 -12.12 3.98 -5.90
C PHE A 137 -10.78 3.80 -6.61
N VAL A 138 -10.16 4.91 -7.02
CA VAL A 138 -8.89 4.90 -7.73
C VAL A 138 -7.96 5.94 -7.12
N PHE A 139 -6.70 5.55 -6.91
CA PHE A 139 -5.61 6.44 -6.53
C PHE A 139 -4.58 6.45 -7.66
N SER A 140 -4.35 7.62 -8.25
CA SER A 140 -3.50 7.79 -9.44
C SER A 140 -2.40 8.81 -9.18
N VAL A 141 -1.29 8.67 -9.91
CA VAL A 141 -0.19 9.63 -9.89
C VAL A 141 -0.36 10.62 -11.04
N PRO A 142 -0.41 11.94 -10.79
CA PRO A 142 -0.53 12.93 -11.86
C PRO A 142 0.76 12.96 -12.70
N ARG A 143 0.63 12.71 -14.01
CA ARG A 143 1.73 12.76 -14.99
C ARG A 143 1.32 13.54 -16.22
N VAL A 144 2.28 14.28 -16.78
CA VAL A 144 2.07 15.11 -17.98
C VAL A 144 2.08 14.27 -19.25
N GLN A 145 3.02 13.32 -19.37
CA GLN A 145 3.21 12.52 -20.59
C GLN A 145 2.68 11.10 -20.42
N LYS A 146 1.36 10.94 -20.42
CA LYS A 146 0.66 9.65 -20.24
C LYS A 146 0.72 8.74 -21.48
N GLU A 147 1.16 9.26 -22.62
CA GLU A 147 1.39 8.50 -23.85
C GLU A 147 2.55 7.51 -23.73
N TYR A 148 3.45 7.73 -22.76
CA TYR A 148 4.53 6.81 -22.43
C TYR A 148 4.18 5.95 -21.21
N PHE A 149 4.64 4.72 -21.23
CA PHE A 149 4.61 3.87 -20.06
C PHE A 149 5.52 4.45 -18.97
N GLN A 150 4.99 4.62 -17.77
CA GLN A 150 5.69 5.15 -16.61
C GLN A 150 6.42 3.99 -15.88
N ASP A 151 7.57 3.58 -16.41
CA ASP A 151 8.38 2.47 -15.88
C ASP A 151 8.94 2.74 -14.47
N ASP A 152 9.00 4.01 -14.06
CA ASP A 152 9.33 4.44 -12.70
C ASP A 152 8.19 4.22 -11.69
N ILE A 153 6.94 4.14 -12.15
CA ILE A 153 5.75 3.95 -11.30
C ILE A 153 5.21 2.52 -11.35
N PHE A 154 5.40 1.83 -12.48
CA PHE A 154 4.95 0.46 -12.69
C PHE A 154 6.15 -0.47 -12.90
N PRO A 155 6.88 -0.83 -11.82
CA PRO A 155 7.84 -1.92 -11.90
C PRO A 155 7.12 -3.24 -12.22
N ASP A 156 7.88 -4.30 -12.49
CA ASP A 156 7.30 -5.63 -12.64
C ASP A 156 6.58 -6.02 -11.34
N THR A 157 5.27 -6.25 -11.44
CA THR A 157 4.40 -6.50 -10.30
C THR A 157 4.33 -7.99 -9.98
N THR A 158 4.11 -8.31 -8.70
CA THR A 158 4.03 -9.70 -8.25
C THR A 158 2.73 -10.36 -8.67
N VAL A 159 2.82 -11.57 -9.26
CA VAL A 159 1.67 -12.39 -9.63
C VAL A 159 1.12 -13.07 -8.38
N THR A 160 -0.05 -12.68 -7.89
CA THR A 160 -0.59 -13.19 -6.61
C THR A 160 -1.58 -14.34 -6.74
N TRP A 161 -1.91 -14.78 -7.95
CA TRP A 161 -2.92 -15.82 -8.22
C TRP A 161 -2.33 -17.17 -8.66
N GLU A 162 -1.02 -17.25 -8.84
CA GLU A 162 -0.30 -18.49 -9.18
C GLU A 162 0.66 -18.83 -8.03
N PRO A 163 0.84 -20.09 -7.65
CA PRO A 163 1.82 -20.47 -6.63
C PRO A 163 3.26 -20.43 -7.18
N SER A 164 4.24 -19.97 -6.40
CA SER A 164 5.68 -20.12 -6.71
C SER A 164 6.23 -21.51 -6.43
N ILE A 165 5.57 -22.24 -5.52
CA ILE A 165 6.04 -23.51 -4.98
C ILE A 165 4.85 -24.35 -4.52
N SER A 166 4.99 -25.67 -4.53
CA SER A 166 3.99 -26.57 -3.98
C SER A 166 3.94 -26.49 -2.46
N ALA A 167 2.82 -26.88 -1.85
CA ALA A 167 2.70 -26.93 -0.39
C ALA A 167 3.70 -27.90 0.25
N ALA A 168 3.97 -29.04 -0.39
CA ALA A 168 4.91 -30.03 0.11
C ALA A 168 6.34 -29.48 0.15
N ASP A 169 6.78 -28.82 -0.93
CA ASP A 169 8.14 -28.27 -1.01
C ASP A 169 8.32 -27.09 -0.03
N TRP A 170 7.29 -26.25 0.16
CA TRP A 170 7.32 -25.20 1.17
C TRP A 170 7.43 -25.75 2.59
N LEU A 171 6.65 -26.79 2.93
CA LEU A 171 6.74 -27.47 4.23
C LEU A 171 8.11 -28.12 4.46
N ASN A 172 8.81 -28.50 3.38
CA ASN A 172 10.20 -28.99 3.42
C ASN A 172 11.25 -27.86 3.44
N GLY A 173 10.83 -26.61 3.67
CA GLY A 173 11.72 -25.45 3.81
C GLY A 173 12.03 -24.71 2.50
N GLY A 174 11.36 -25.05 1.40
CA GLY A 174 11.47 -24.30 0.15
C GLY A 174 10.95 -22.86 0.28
N ASN A 175 11.65 -21.92 -0.36
CA ASN A 175 11.35 -20.48 -0.27
C ASN A 175 11.52 -19.79 -1.63
N ASN A 176 10.69 -20.17 -2.61
CA ASN A 176 10.77 -19.63 -3.96
C ASN A 176 10.20 -18.21 -4.03
N GLU A 177 10.88 -17.33 -4.76
CA GLU A 177 10.34 -16.03 -5.12
C GLU A 177 9.12 -16.15 -6.03
N GLN A 178 8.19 -15.23 -5.84
CA GLN A 178 6.98 -15.17 -6.64
C GLN A 178 7.26 -14.60 -8.02
N ARG A 179 6.63 -15.18 -9.05
CA ARG A 179 6.72 -14.69 -10.42
C ARG A 179 6.27 -13.23 -10.50
N LYS A 180 6.97 -12.42 -11.29
CA LYS A 180 6.59 -11.04 -11.61
C LYS A 180 6.19 -10.89 -13.08
N ILE A 181 5.38 -9.88 -13.37
CA ILE A 181 4.96 -9.53 -14.72
C ILE A 181 5.06 -8.02 -14.97
N ASN A 182 5.41 -7.67 -16.20
CA ASN A 182 5.40 -6.29 -16.66
C ASN A 182 3.97 -5.87 -17.04
N LEU A 183 3.49 -4.74 -16.52
CA LEU A 183 2.14 -4.25 -16.79
C LEU A 183 2.03 -3.35 -18.04
N ARG A 184 3.12 -3.11 -18.76
CA ARG A 184 3.14 -2.25 -19.94
C ARG A 184 2.20 -2.78 -21.03
N PRO A 185 1.18 -2.01 -21.42
CA PRO A 185 0.38 -2.33 -22.60
C PRO A 185 1.25 -2.39 -23.86
N SER A 186 0.95 -3.32 -24.77
CA SER A 186 1.76 -3.55 -25.99
C SER A 186 1.86 -2.32 -26.91
N ASP A 187 0.89 -1.41 -26.83
CA ASP A 187 0.83 -0.18 -27.62
C ASP A 187 1.51 1.04 -26.95
N MET A 188 2.02 0.92 -25.72
CA MET A 188 2.73 1.99 -25.02
C MET A 188 4.25 1.91 -25.21
N LYS A 189 4.87 3.06 -25.50
CA LYS A 189 6.33 3.20 -25.66
C LYS A 189 7.00 3.57 -24.32
N LEU A 190 8.27 3.21 -24.15
CA LEU A 190 9.08 3.72 -23.03
C LEU A 190 9.60 5.13 -23.36
N ARG A 191 9.72 5.99 -22.35
CA ARG A 191 10.20 7.36 -22.52
C ARG A 191 11.67 7.44 -22.98
N LYS A 192 12.51 6.46 -22.59
CA LYS A 192 13.96 6.46 -22.88
C LYS A 192 14.33 6.42 -24.37
N TYR A 193 13.38 6.12 -25.27
CA TYR A 193 13.64 6.07 -26.71
C TYR A 193 13.83 7.44 -27.39
N TYR A 194 13.61 8.57 -26.70
CA TYR A 194 13.73 9.92 -27.29
C TYR A 194 14.99 10.71 -26.92
N ASN A 195 15.85 10.21 -26.03
CA ASN A 195 17.04 10.96 -25.56
C ASN A 195 18.37 10.52 -26.21
N VAL A 196 18.35 9.75 -27.31
CA VAL A 196 19.59 9.33 -28.03
C VAL A 196 19.72 9.99 -29.41
N LYS A 197 18.98 11.07 -29.67
CA LYS A 197 19.19 11.92 -30.85
C LYS A 197 19.05 13.38 -30.45
N ASN A 198 20.14 13.96 -29.97
CA ASN A 198 20.53 15.37 -30.13
C ASN A 198 22.00 15.51 -29.76
#